data_AF-A0AAE0LDR4-F1
#
_entry.id   AF-A0AAE0LDR4-F1
#
_cell.length_a   1.000
_cell.length_b   1.000
_cell.length_c   1.000
_cell.angle_alpha   90.00
_cell.angle_beta   90.00
_cell.angle_gamma   90.00
#
_symmetry.space_group_name_H-M   'P 1'
#
loop_
_entity.id
_entity.type
_entity.pdbx_description
1 polymer ?
#
loop_
_entity_poly.entity_id
_entity_poly.type
_entity_poly.pdbx_seq_one_letter_code
_entity_poly.pdbx_strand_id
1 'polypeptide(L)'
;MVRDGFGWCGLITIAARREEAEDTNYDQESQYTRDNSETLPGGASIKCDYKSDKRRSLTTSLDTYPGYSGNLSGMSGTIEVTPSGLCENDLRVMYNLKGAQPGQLQSGMSAYPGYNGAFTNISGTVTVMRSRGEAGLEVEYNLSGTQSSVLSTGELMEYPGYTGTLRITGTVSVTQKNTTALTVMYDIAGARPNETAGLHVHEGLSCDDARGHYFTGETDSWNAAMYTADALGVARGSFDIDSGFPYSENMGRAFVVHDSSTARAACGILAEQSWGMHIHEGMTCDEAGGHFWTPMSETDPWNNVTYTPDGEGNAIGKFVIESGYPYAENIGHAFVVHGSEGRIGCGVLEVLSYGMHIHTGTTCSDAEQVGGHYFNTSLDPWIPDCMYTPDGEGNAEGECGPISAGYDIEMYTGHAFVVHAAGGTRIGCGVLH
;
A
#
# COMPACT_ATOMS: atom_id res chain seq x y z
N MET A 1 41.19 -37.34 -27.81
CA MET A 1 40.27 -38.20 -28.57
C MET A 1 39.11 -37.29 -28.97
N VAL A 2 39.04 -36.72 -30.19
CA VAL A 2 38.64 -37.35 -31.48
C VAL A 2 37.29 -38.04 -31.30
N ARG A 3 36.13 -37.66 -31.88
CA ARG A 3 35.73 -37.34 -33.29
C ARG A 3 34.31 -36.69 -33.24
N ASP A 4 34.01 -35.61 -33.97
CA ASP A 4 33.46 -35.49 -35.36
C ASP A 4 32.07 -36.11 -35.65
N GLY A 5 31.21 -35.31 -36.30
CA GLY A 5 29.99 -35.78 -37.00
C GLY A 5 29.16 -34.67 -37.66
N PHE A 6 29.45 -34.40 -38.94
CA PHE A 6 28.82 -33.45 -39.89
C PHE A 6 27.34 -33.73 -40.25
N GLY A 7 26.63 -32.71 -40.76
CA GLY A 7 25.44 -32.85 -41.62
C GLY A 7 24.87 -31.52 -42.17
N TRP A 8 25.11 -31.25 -43.45
CA TRP A 8 24.61 -30.11 -44.26
C TRP A 8 23.26 -30.42 -44.95
N CYS A 9 22.46 -29.38 -45.24
CA CYS A 9 21.53 -29.16 -46.39
C CYS A 9 20.46 -28.12 -45.97
N GLY A 10 20.02 -27.09 -46.71
CA GLY A 10 20.31 -26.57 -48.04
C GLY A 10 19.38 -25.35 -48.26
N LEU A 11 19.89 -24.28 -48.89
CA LEU A 11 19.10 -23.11 -49.30
C LEU A 11 18.15 -23.47 -50.45
N ILE A 12 16.93 -22.94 -50.40
CA ILE A 12 16.06 -22.79 -51.58
C ILE A 12 15.70 -21.31 -51.70
N THR A 13 16.27 -20.67 -52.73
CA THR A 13 15.90 -19.34 -53.21
C THR A 13 14.93 -19.54 -54.37
N ILE A 14 13.71 -19.00 -54.28
CA ILE A 14 12.78 -18.92 -55.41
C ILE A 14 12.71 -17.46 -55.85
N ALA A 15 13.22 -17.22 -57.05
CA ALA A 15 13.05 -15.98 -57.80
C ALA A 15 11.68 -16.01 -58.51
N ALA A 16 10.94 -14.90 -58.45
CA ALA A 16 9.84 -14.62 -59.37
C ALA A 16 10.11 -13.29 -60.08
N ARG A 17 10.02 -13.35 -61.41
CA ARG A 17 10.38 -12.30 -62.39
C ARG A 17 9.35 -11.17 -62.41
N ARG A 18 9.83 -9.99 -62.80
CA ARG A 18 9.04 -8.88 -63.34
C ARG A 18 8.39 -9.28 -64.67
N GLU A 19 7.13 -8.92 -64.84
CA GLU A 19 6.56 -8.53 -66.13
C GLU A 19 6.05 -7.10 -65.97
N GLU A 20 6.58 -6.20 -66.81
CA GLU A 20 6.00 -4.89 -67.09
C GLU A 20 5.09 -5.05 -68.32
N ALA A 21 3.86 -4.54 -68.24
CA ALA A 21 3.03 -4.25 -69.40
C ALA A 21 2.22 -2.98 -69.14
N GLU A 22 2.24 -2.10 -70.14
CA GLU A 22 1.81 -0.70 -70.14
C GLU A 22 0.28 -0.51 -70.20
N ASP A 23 -0.17 0.51 -69.47
CA ASP A 23 -1.16 1.55 -69.78
C ASP A 23 -2.38 1.25 -70.69
N THR A 24 -3.58 1.25 -70.09
CA THR A 24 -4.78 1.88 -70.70
C THR A 24 -5.72 2.42 -69.62
N ASN A 25 -5.95 3.73 -69.71
CA ASN A 25 -6.94 4.55 -69.02
C ASN A 25 -8.39 4.01 -69.14
N TYR A 26 -9.09 3.80 -68.02
CA TYR A 26 -10.55 3.89 -67.94
C TYR A 26 -10.99 4.11 -66.48
N ASP A 27 -11.36 5.36 -66.16
CA ASP A 27 -12.21 5.69 -65.01
C ASP A 27 -13.51 4.88 -65.11
N GLN A 28 -13.71 3.88 -64.25
CA GLN A 28 -15.03 3.49 -63.78
C GLN A 28 -15.00 3.07 -62.31
N GLU A 29 -15.74 3.84 -61.50
CA GLU A 29 -16.20 3.47 -60.17
C GLU A 29 -16.83 2.06 -60.24
N SER A 30 -16.20 1.11 -59.55
CA SER A 30 -16.86 -0.14 -59.17
C SER A 30 -16.86 -0.25 -57.65
N GLN A 31 -18.02 0.05 -57.06
CA GLN A 31 -18.33 -0.33 -55.68
C GLN A 31 -18.35 -1.85 -55.62
N TYR A 32 -17.31 -2.45 -55.06
CA TYR A 32 -17.26 -3.90 -54.79
C TYR A 32 -17.52 -4.11 -53.30
N THR A 33 -18.75 -4.49 -52.94
CA THR A 33 -19.04 -5.07 -51.63
C THR A 33 -18.53 -6.52 -51.64
N ARG A 34 -17.45 -6.81 -50.90
CA ARG A 34 -17.03 -8.19 -50.62
C ARG A 34 -17.65 -8.64 -49.31
N ASP A 35 -18.63 -9.54 -49.40
CA ASP A 35 -19.25 -10.20 -48.26
C ASP A 35 -18.31 -11.33 -47.78
N ASN A 36 -17.47 -11.04 -46.78
CA ASN A 36 -16.61 -12.04 -46.13
C ASN A 36 -17.23 -12.42 -44.79
N SER A 37 -18.20 -13.34 -44.81
CA SER A 37 -18.70 -13.97 -43.60
C SER A 37 -17.75 -15.08 -43.15
N GLU A 38 -17.14 -14.95 -41.97
CA GLU A 38 -16.61 -16.10 -41.24
C GLU A 38 -17.69 -16.65 -40.31
N THR A 39 -17.90 -17.96 -40.37
CA THR A 39 -18.89 -18.66 -39.54
C THR A 39 -18.23 -19.15 -38.25
N LEU A 40 -18.67 -18.60 -37.12
CA LEU A 40 -18.33 -19.14 -35.80
C LEU A 40 -19.11 -20.44 -35.53
N PRO A 41 -18.59 -21.35 -34.67
CA PRO A 41 -19.32 -22.54 -34.25
C PRO A 41 -20.64 -22.14 -33.58
N GLY A 42 -21.77 -22.48 -34.20
CA GLY A 42 -23.12 -22.13 -33.71
C GLY A 42 -23.99 -21.35 -34.70
N GLY A 43 -23.49 -20.99 -35.89
CA GLY A 43 -24.30 -20.41 -36.96
C GLY A 43 -24.70 -18.94 -36.76
N ALA A 44 -24.09 -18.24 -35.81
CA ALA A 44 -24.17 -16.79 -35.73
C ALA A 44 -23.20 -16.18 -36.75
N SER A 45 -23.74 -15.47 -37.75
CA SER A 45 -22.95 -14.61 -38.64
C SER A 45 -22.89 -13.22 -38.03
N ILE A 46 -21.70 -12.75 -37.65
CA ILE A 46 -21.49 -11.31 -37.39
C ILE A 46 -21.25 -10.69 -38.77
N LYS A 47 -22.21 -9.90 -39.26
CA LYS A 47 -22.00 -9.06 -40.45
C LYS A 47 -21.24 -7.81 -40.00
N CYS A 48 -19.92 -7.78 -40.19
CA CYS A 48 -19.13 -6.56 -40.08
C CYS A 48 -18.94 -6.03 -41.50
N ASP A 49 -19.57 -4.89 -41.81
CA ASP A 49 -19.41 -4.18 -43.09
C ASP A 49 -17.98 -3.62 -43.12
N TYR A 50 -17.07 -4.31 -43.79
CA TYR A 50 -15.70 -3.86 -43.98
C TYR A 50 -15.68 -2.68 -44.95
N LYS A 51 -15.61 -1.44 -44.47
CA LYS A 51 -15.30 -0.30 -45.34
C LYS A 51 -13.78 -0.21 -45.49
N SER A 52 -13.29 -0.74 -46.61
CA SER A 52 -11.87 -0.94 -46.91
C SER A 52 -10.99 0.31 -47.05
N ASP A 53 -11.44 1.51 -46.67
CA ASP A 53 -10.67 2.74 -46.93
C ASP A 53 -10.45 3.60 -45.69
N LYS A 54 -9.22 3.46 -45.17
CA LYS A 54 -8.52 4.15 -44.08
C LYS A 54 -8.88 3.64 -42.68
N ARG A 55 -7.87 3.06 -42.00
CA ARG A 55 -7.78 3.05 -40.54
C ARG A 55 -7.85 4.51 -40.10
N ARG A 56 -9.05 5.01 -39.76
CA ARG A 56 -9.22 6.33 -39.20
C ARG A 56 -8.75 6.24 -37.76
N SER A 57 -7.81 7.08 -37.39
CA SER A 57 -7.37 7.27 -36.00
C SER A 57 -7.85 8.65 -35.58
N LEU A 58 -8.38 8.78 -34.38
CA LEU A 58 -8.55 10.07 -33.74
C LEU A 58 -7.36 10.32 -32.83
N THR A 59 -6.81 11.52 -32.86
CA THR A 59 -5.66 11.86 -32.01
C THR A 59 -5.95 13.08 -31.17
N THR A 60 -5.25 13.20 -30.04
CA THR A 60 -5.21 14.45 -29.29
C THR A 60 -3.91 14.57 -28.51
N SER A 61 -3.49 15.82 -28.28
CA SER A 61 -2.50 16.14 -27.27
C SER A 61 -3.22 16.46 -25.96
N LEU A 62 -2.67 16.00 -24.85
CA LEU A 62 -3.19 16.31 -23.53
C LEU A 62 -2.50 17.56 -22.99
N ASP A 63 -3.30 18.38 -22.32
CA ASP A 63 -2.86 19.43 -21.41
C ASP A 63 -3.44 19.18 -20.01
N THR A 64 -3.02 19.98 -19.05
CA THR A 64 -3.57 19.95 -17.68
C THR A 64 -5.07 20.20 -17.71
N TYR A 65 -5.83 19.38 -16.98
CA TYR A 65 -7.29 19.48 -16.92
C TYR A 65 -7.75 20.88 -16.48
N PRO A 66 -8.78 21.49 -17.12
CA PRO A 66 -9.25 22.82 -16.77
C PRO A 66 -9.68 22.88 -15.30
N GLY A 67 -9.16 23.85 -14.55
CA GLY A 67 -9.47 24.01 -13.13
C GLY A 67 -8.76 23.04 -12.18
N TYR A 68 -7.85 22.18 -12.68
CA TYR A 68 -6.99 21.37 -11.82
C TYR A 68 -6.09 22.28 -10.97
N SER A 69 -6.14 22.07 -9.65
CA SER A 69 -5.42 22.86 -8.65
C SER A 69 -4.50 22.02 -7.75
N GLY A 70 -4.27 20.76 -8.11
CA GLY A 70 -3.35 19.88 -7.39
C GLY A 70 -1.88 20.14 -7.73
N ASN A 71 -0.99 19.34 -7.13
CA ASN A 71 0.46 19.58 -7.13
C ASN A 71 1.23 18.77 -8.19
N LEU A 72 0.55 18.07 -9.10
CA LEU A 72 1.23 17.35 -10.19
C LEU A 72 1.91 18.33 -11.16
N SER A 73 2.97 17.88 -11.83
CA SER A 73 3.86 18.70 -12.67
C SER A 73 3.22 19.24 -13.98
N GLY A 74 1.90 19.24 -14.06
CA GLY A 74 1.12 19.50 -15.27
C GLY A 74 1.10 18.29 -16.19
N MET A 75 -0.10 17.83 -16.55
CA MET A 75 -0.26 16.72 -17.49
C MET A 75 0.11 17.16 -18.90
N SER A 76 0.82 16.27 -19.60
CA SER A 76 1.05 16.37 -21.04
C SER A 76 1.13 14.97 -21.65
N GLY A 77 0.98 14.87 -22.97
CA GLY A 77 1.07 13.59 -23.65
C GLY A 77 0.29 13.54 -24.95
N THR A 78 0.24 12.36 -25.53
CA THR A 78 -0.52 12.07 -26.76
C THR A 78 -1.42 10.87 -26.56
N ILE A 79 -2.61 10.95 -27.15
CA ILE A 79 -3.58 9.86 -27.21
C ILE A 79 -3.90 9.60 -28.68
N GLU A 80 -3.94 8.33 -29.06
CA GLU A 80 -4.42 7.87 -30.36
C GLU A 80 -5.50 6.80 -30.15
N VAL A 81 -6.71 7.06 -30.65
CA VAL A 81 -7.84 6.13 -30.62
C VAL A 81 -8.00 5.55 -32.02
N THR A 82 -8.00 4.23 -32.11
CA THR A 82 -8.12 3.46 -33.37
C THR A 82 -9.19 2.40 -33.24
N PRO A 83 -9.80 1.93 -34.33
CA PRO A 83 -10.67 0.76 -34.29
C PRO A 83 -9.84 -0.50 -33.97
N SER A 84 -10.37 -1.35 -33.09
CA SER A 84 -9.78 -2.63 -32.70
C SER A 84 -10.50 -3.79 -33.41
N GLY A 85 -9.76 -4.64 -34.10
CA GLY A 85 -10.32 -5.85 -34.73
C GLY A 85 -11.07 -5.63 -36.05
N LEU A 86 -11.92 -6.60 -36.41
CA LEU A 86 -12.67 -6.67 -37.68
C LEU A 86 -14.04 -5.96 -37.63
N CYS A 87 -14.47 -5.47 -36.48
CA CYS A 87 -15.75 -4.80 -36.29
C CYS A 87 -15.48 -3.37 -35.80
N GLU A 88 -15.94 -2.39 -36.57
CA GLU A 88 -15.51 -0.98 -36.53
C GLU A 88 -15.83 -0.23 -35.21
N ASN A 89 -16.47 -0.89 -34.23
CA ASN A 89 -17.06 -0.26 -33.05
C ASN A 89 -16.25 -0.49 -31.77
N ASP A 90 -15.29 -1.41 -31.79
CA ASP A 90 -14.36 -1.59 -30.67
C ASP A 90 -13.21 -0.60 -30.81
N LEU A 91 -12.82 0.04 -29.71
CA LEU A 91 -11.74 1.01 -29.68
C LEU A 91 -10.47 0.40 -29.09
N ARG A 92 -9.32 0.80 -29.63
CA ARG A 92 -8.00 0.65 -29.04
C ARG A 92 -7.43 2.03 -28.80
N VAL A 93 -6.96 2.30 -27.59
CA VAL A 93 -6.32 3.58 -27.25
C VAL A 93 -4.84 3.33 -27.03
N MET A 94 -3.99 4.03 -27.77
CA MET A 94 -2.55 4.12 -27.52
C MET A 94 -2.26 5.43 -26.81
N TYR A 95 -1.39 5.41 -25.81
CA TYR A 95 -1.09 6.59 -25.00
C TYR A 95 0.41 6.74 -24.71
N ASN A 96 0.84 7.98 -24.59
CA ASN A 96 2.14 8.38 -24.04
C ASN A 96 1.91 9.60 -23.14
N LEU A 97 1.99 9.40 -21.83
CA LEU A 97 1.65 10.36 -20.79
C LEU A 97 2.89 10.81 -20.02
N LYS A 98 2.88 12.07 -19.59
CA LYS A 98 3.86 12.65 -18.66
C LYS A 98 3.17 13.55 -17.65
N GLY A 99 3.72 13.60 -16.44
CA GLY A 99 3.19 14.44 -15.36
C GLY A 99 1.93 13.88 -14.70
N ALA A 100 1.68 12.58 -14.86
CA ALA A 100 0.65 11.87 -14.11
C ALA A 100 1.04 11.75 -12.64
N GLN A 101 0.09 11.31 -11.80
CA GLN A 101 0.44 10.88 -10.45
C GLN A 101 1.53 9.80 -10.54
N PRO A 102 2.64 9.92 -9.80
CA PRO A 102 3.68 8.90 -9.78
C PRO A 102 3.10 7.52 -9.48
N GLY A 103 3.69 6.48 -10.08
CA GLY A 103 3.35 5.09 -9.84
C GLY A 103 3.30 4.79 -8.36
N GLN A 104 2.23 4.11 -7.95
CA GLN A 104 2.04 3.62 -6.59
C GLN A 104 1.94 2.11 -6.62
N LEU A 105 2.56 1.46 -5.63
CA LEU A 105 2.20 0.11 -5.26
C LEU A 105 1.20 0.20 -4.12
N GLN A 106 0.17 -0.61 -4.14
CA GLN A 106 -0.78 -0.69 -3.05
C GLN A 106 -1.04 -2.13 -2.68
N SER A 107 -1.26 -2.37 -1.40
CA SER A 107 -1.77 -3.63 -0.91
C SER A 107 -2.89 -3.42 0.07
N GLY A 108 -3.93 -4.26 -0.06
CA GLY A 108 -4.89 -4.48 1.01
C GLY A 108 -4.30 -5.42 2.04
N MET A 109 -4.36 -5.03 3.31
CA MET A 109 -3.85 -5.86 4.40
C MET A 109 -4.89 -6.88 4.85
N SER A 110 -4.44 -8.07 5.18
CA SER A 110 -5.24 -9.15 5.75
C SER A 110 -4.44 -9.93 6.78
N ALA A 111 -5.09 -10.83 7.52
CA ALA A 111 -4.40 -11.68 8.50
C ALA A 111 -3.26 -12.48 7.86
N TYR A 112 -2.13 -12.54 8.55
CA TYR A 112 -0.98 -13.31 8.08
C TYR A 112 -1.35 -14.81 7.97
N PRO A 113 -1.03 -15.51 6.87
CA PRO A 113 -1.37 -16.92 6.73
C PRO A 113 -0.82 -17.79 7.86
N GLY A 114 -1.69 -18.61 8.46
CA GLY A 114 -1.32 -19.49 9.58
C GLY A 114 -1.27 -18.79 10.95
N TYR A 115 -1.52 -17.49 11.03
CA TYR A 115 -1.67 -16.80 12.31
C TYR A 115 -2.97 -17.20 13.01
N ASN A 116 -2.86 -17.65 14.27
CA ASN A 116 -3.98 -18.12 15.10
C ASN A 116 -4.12 -17.32 16.41
N GLY A 117 -3.45 -16.17 16.49
CA GLY A 117 -3.46 -15.31 17.68
C GLY A 117 -4.67 -14.38 17.75
N ALA A 118 -4.60 -13.35 18.59
CA ALA A 118 -5.75 -12.48 18.88
C ALA A 118 -6.11 -11.47 17.75
N PHE A 119 -5.22 -11.26 16.78
CA PHE A 119 -5.29 -10.17 15.79
C PHE A 119 -5.68 -10.63 14.38
N THR A 120 -6.67 -11.52 14.27
CA THR A 120 -7.08 -12.13 12.97
C THR A 120 -7.91 -11.22 12.07
N ASN A 121 -8.32 -10.04 12.54
CA ASN A 121 -9.15 -9.09 11.79
C ASN A 121 -8.33 -7.88 11.30
N ILE A 122 -7.01 -8.02 11.22
CA ILE A 122 -6.18 -6.95 10.65
C ILE A 122 -6.62 -6.64 9.22
N SER A 123 -6.74 -5.36 8.93
CA SER A 123 -7.19 -4.83 7.64
C SER A 123 -6.57 -3.46 7.41
N GLY A 124 -6.81 -2.91 6.23
CA GLY A 124 -6.33 -1.58 5.87
C GLY A 124 -5.57 -1.58 4.55
N THR A 125 -4.81 -0.51 4.33
CA THR A 125 -4.02 -0.33 3.11
C THR A 125 -2.59 0.08 3.43
N VAL A 126 -1.68 -0.38 2.59
CA VAL A 126 -0.30 0.10 2.52
C VAL A 126 -0.06 0.57 1.10
N THR A 127 0.45 1.80 0.95
CA THR A 127 0.79 2.40 -0.34
C THR A 127 2.28 2.73 -0.34
N VAL A 128 3.00 2.26 -1.36
CA VAL A 128 4.43 2.51 -1.56
C VAL A 128 4.60 3.39 -2.79
N MET A 129 5.34 4.48 -2.63
CA MET A 129 5.63 5.47 -3.66
C MET A 129 7.13 5.66 -3.77
N ARG A 130 7.60 6.12 -4.93
CA ARG A 130 8.98 6.58 -5.07
C ARG A 130 9.20 7.83 -4.20
N SER A 131 10.31 7.86 -3.48
CA SER A 131 10.82 9.04 -2.75
C SER A 131 12.13 9.54 -3.38
N ARG A 132 12.77 10.55 -2.77
CA ARG A 132 14.06 11.08 -3.25
C ARG A 132 15.14 10.01 -3.22
N GLY A 133 16.03 10.02 -4.22
CA GLY A 133 17.08 9.00 -4.40
C GLY A 133 16.69 7.93 -5.41
N GLU A 134 17.64 7.09 -5.81
CA GLU A 134 17.39 5.99 -6.74
C GLU A 134 16.60 4.85 -6.07
N ALA A 135 16.84 4.60 -4.77
CA ALA A 135 16.21 3.55 -3.98
C ALA A 135 15.32 4.07 -2.82
N GLY A 136 14.96 5.35 -2.85
CA GLY A 136 14.10 5.94 -1.84
C GLY A 136 12.65 5.54 -2.05
N LEU A 137 12.00 5.03 -1.01
CA LEU A 137 10.58 4.68 -0.96
C LEU A 137 9.88 5.51 0.12
N GLU A 138 8.74 6.11 -0.19
CA GLU A 138 7.80 6.60 0.81
C GLU A 138 6.70 5.55 0.97
N VAL A 139 6.46 5.12 2.21
CA VAL A 139 5.42 4.15 2.55
C VAL A 139 4.38 4.86 3.42
N GLU A 140 3.14 4.84 2.98
CA GLU A 140 1.99 5.31 3.73
C GLU A 140 1.13 4.10 4.13
N TYR A 141 0.61 4.10 5.36
CA TYR A 141 -0.22 3.02 5.85
C TYR A 141 -1.43 3.55 6.62
N ASN A 142 -2.53 2.81 6.51
CA ASN A 142 -3.73 2.98 7.30
C ASN A 142 -4.21 1.58 7.68
N LEU A 143 -3.92 1.17 8.91
CA LEU A 143 -4.15 -0.17 9.44
C LEU A 143 -5.23 -0.12 10.53
N SER A 144 -6.02 -1.18 10.60
CA SER A 144 -6.99 -1.45 11.67
C SER A 144 -6.91 -2.91 12.09
N GLY A 145 -7.37 -3.21 13.31
CA GLY A 145 -7.37 -4.60 13.82
C GLY A 145 -5.98 -5.11 14.21
N THR A 146 -5.05 -4.21 14.50
CA THR A 146 -3.75 -4.53 15.13
C THR A 146 -3.90 -4.62 16.66
N GLN A 147 -2.81 -4.85 17.41
CA GLN A 147 -2.87 -4.74 18.87
C GLN A 147 -3.23 -3.33 19.34
N SER A 148 -4.02 -3.21 20.40
CA SER A 148 -4.27 -1.93 21.08
C SER A 148 -2.99 -1.35 21.68
N SER A 149 -2.91 -0.02 21.70
CA SER A 149 -1.84 0.71 22.38
C SER A 149 -1.75 0.32 23.85
N VAL A 150 -0.52 0.10 24.31
CA VAL A 150 -0.19 -0.20 25.69
C VAL A 150 1.10 0.53 26.03
N LEU A 151 1.15 1.13 27.22
CA LEU A 151 2.42 1.57 27.79
C LEU A 151 3.05 0.37 28.45
N SER A 152 4.30 0.04 28.12
CA SER A 152 5.05 -0.98 28.84
C SER A 152 6.38 -0.43 29.31
N THR A 153 6.85 -0.94 30.44
CA THR A 153 8.20 -0.69 30.95
C THR A 153 9.30 -1.30 30.08
N GLY A 154 8.93 -2.20 29.15
CA GLY A 154 9.87 -3.21 28.69
C GLY A 154 10.34 -4.08 29.86
N GLU A 155 11.56 -4.59 29.76
CA GLU A 155 12.20 -5.32 30.86
C GLU A 155 12.55 -4.37 32.02
N LEU A 156 12.03 -4.65 33.21
CA LEU A 156 12.39 -3.95 34.44
C LEU A 156 13.88 -4.15 34.76
N MET A 157 14.53 -3.07 35.18
CA MET A 157 15.92 -3.09 35.63
C MET A 157 16.03 -2.82 37.14
N GLU A 158 17.16 -3.17 37.75
CA GLU A 158 17.44 -2.86 39.15
C GLU A 158 17.31 -1.34 39.40
N TYR A 159 16.61 -0.97 40.46
CA TYR A 159 16.42 0.43 40.80
C TYR A 159 17.77 1.08 41.17
N PRO A 160 18.12 2.27 40.62
CA PRO A 160 19.37 2.95 40.94
C PRO A 160 19.58 3.16 42.46
N GLY A 161 20.66 2.61 42.99
CA GLY A 161 21.00 2.70 44.41
C GLY A 161 20.31 1.67 45.31
N TYR A 162 19.61 0.68 44.75
CA TYR A 162 19.11 -0.45 45.53
C TYR A 162 20.28 -1.24 46.15
N THR A 163 20.20 -1.49 47.46
CA THR A 163 21.25 -2.19 48.23
C THR A 163 20.80 -3.57 48.71
N GLY A 164 19.56 -3.95 48.41
CA GLY A 164 19.04 -5.28 48.70
C GLY A 164 19.60 -6.34 47.77
N THR A 165 19.15 -7.58 47.98
CA THR A 165 19.65 -8.76 47.24
C THR A 165 18.70 -9.24 46.15
N LEU A 166 17.49 -8.69 46.07
CA LEU A 166 16.50 -9.08 45.07
C LEU A 166 16.93 -8.63 43.67
N ARG A 167 16.53 -9.40 42.66
CA ARG A 167 16.76 -9.10 41.24
C ARG A 167 15.42 -9.22 40.52
N ILE A 168 14.59 -8.20 40.73
CA ILE A 168 13.26 -8.17 40.14
C ILE A 168 13.39 -7.85 38.65
N THR A 169 12.81 -8.71 37.83
CA THR A 169 12.82 -8.70 36.36
C THR A 169 11.40 -8.93 35.85
N GLY A 170 11.19 -8.83 34.54
CA GLY A 170 9.88 -8.95 33.90
C GLY A 170 9.30 -7.60 33.47
N THR A 171 8.00 -7.58 33.20
CA THR A 171 7.36 -6.43 32.54
C THR A 171 6.13 -5.95 33.29
N VAL A 172 5.87 -4.65 33.17
CA VAL A 172 4.61 -4.03 33.55
C VAL A 172 4.02 -3.36 32.32
N SER A 173 2.71 -3.43 32.20
CA SER A 173 1.95 -2.80 31.13
C SER A 173 0.72 -2.08 31.65
N VAL A 174 0.35 -0.98 30.99
CA VAL A 174 -0.73 -0.07 31.40
C VAL A 174 -1.62 0.23 30.20
N THR A 175 -2.93 0.01 30.37
CA THR A 175 -3.96 0.38 29.39
C THR A 175 -4.99 1.33 30.00
N GLN A 176 -5.70 2.09 29.17
CA GLN A 176 -6.78 2.95 29.63
C GLN A 176 -8.04 2.11 29.95
N LYS A 177 -8.63 2.30 31.13
CA LYS A 177 -9.93 1.70 31.50
C LYS A 177 -11.09 2.67 31.32
N ASN A 178 -10.95 3.90 31.78
CA ASN A 178 -11.89 5.01 31.56
C ASN A 178 -11.11 6.34 31.57
N THR A 179 -11.75 7.51 31.69
CA THR A 179 -11.09 8.83 31.60
C THR A 179 -9.80 8.96 32.43
N THR A 180 -9.78 8.48 33.67
CA THR A 180 -8.61 8.58 34.57
C THR A 180 -8.20 7.26 35.20
N ALA A 181 -9.04 6.23 35.07
CA ALA A 181 -8.69 4.88 35.52
C ALA A 181 -7.87 4.14 34.47
N LEU A 182 -6.86 3.43 34.96
CA LEU A 182 -5.93 2.60 34.23
C LEU A 182 -6.13 1.13 34.64
N THR A 183 -5.82 0.21 33.73
CA THR A 183 -5.58 -1.20 34.06
C THR A 183 -4.08 -1.43 34.04
N VAL A 184 -3.51 -1.88 35.16
CA VAL A 184 -2.10 -2.27 35.26
C VAL A 184 -2.01 -3.78 35.24
N MET A 185 -1.20 -4.35 34.35
CA MET A 185 -0.89 -5.76 34.27
C MET A 185 0.60 -5.97 34.51
N TYR A 186 0.98 -6.96 35.30
CA TYR A 186 2.36 -7.25 35.65
C TYR A 186 2.67 -8.74 35.57
N ASP A 187 3.86 -9.07 35.07
CA ASP A 187 4.49 -10.39 35.15
C ASP A 187 5.93 -10.17 35.59
N ILE A 188 6.20 -10.38 36.88
CA ILE A 188 7.50 -10.12 37.49
C ILE A 188 8.04 -11.36 38.19
N ALA A 189 9.37 -11.51 38.18
CA ALA A 189 10.09 -12.60 38.83
C ALA A 189 11.27 -12.07 39.63
N GLY A 190 11.76 -12.85 40.59
CA GLY A 190 12.90 -12.48 41.43
C GLY A 190 12.54 -11.62 42.65
N ALA A 191 11.23 -11.51 42.95
CA ALA A 191 10.73 -10.96 44.20
C ALA A 191 10.92 -11.96 45.35
N ARG A 192 10.72 -11.50 46.58
CA ARG A 192 10.85 -12.36 47.76
C ARG A 192 9.65 -13.32 47.86
N PRO A 193 9.87 -14.65 48.01
CA PRO A 193 8.77 -15.61 48.01
C PRO A 193 7.73 -15.39 49.11
N ASN A 194 6.45 -15.52 48.76
CA ASN A 194 5.29 -15.39 49.67
C ASN A 194 5.18 -14.03 50.39
N GLU A 195 5.77 -12.98 49.82
CA GLU A 195 5.70 -11.63 50.39
C GLU A 195 4.93 -10.67 49.46
N THR A 196 4.38 -9.62 50.10
CA THR A 196 3.56 -8.60 49.46
C THR A 196 4.32 -7.27 49.43
N ALA A 197 4.34 -6.58 48.30
CA ALA A 197 5.01 -5.28 48.13
C ALA A 197 4.33 -4.41 47.05
N GLY A 198 4.74 -3.14 46.93
CA GLY A 198 4.07 -2.12 46.10
C GLY A 198 4.51 -2.05 44.64
N LEU A 199 3.60 -1.61 43.77
CA LEU A 199 3.79 -1.36 42.34
C LEU A 199 3.19 0.00 41.97
N HIS A 200 3.99 0.99 41.58
CA HIS A 200 3.49 2.35 41.42
C HIS A 200 4.00 3.04 40.16
N VAL A 201 3.18 3.90 39.57
CA VAL A 201 3.67 4.96 38.65
C VAL A 201 4.13 6.14 39.49
N HIS A 202 5.24 6.74 39.08
CA HIS A 202 5.91 7.81 39.79
C HIS A 202 5.95 9.13 38.98
N GLU A 203 6.09 10.27 39.67
CA GLU A 203 6.10 11.60 39.05
C GLU A 203 7.30 11.82 38.12
N GLY A 204 8.39 11.10 38.36
CA GLY A 204 9.62 11.18 37.60
C GLY A 204 9.50 10.52 36.23
N LEU A 205 10.31 11.02 35.29
CA LEU A 205 10.42 10.50 33.92
C LEU A 205 11.69 9.65 33.72
N SER A 206 12.36 9.29 34.81
CA SER A 206 13.55 8.44 34.80
C SER A 206 13.61 7.60 36.08
N CYS A 207 14.30 6.46 36.04
CA CYS A 207 14.52 5.64 37.23
C CYS A 207 15.52 6.29 38.21
N ASP A 208 16.47 7.10 37.72
CA ASP A 208 17.43 7.84 38.55
C ASP A 208 16.75 8.92 39.40
N ASP A 209 15.69 9.54 38.86
CA ASP A 209 14.86 10.51 39.57
C ASP A 209 13.37 10.19 39.42
N ALA A 210 12.95 9.07 40.00
CA ALA A 210 11.55 8.66 39.96
C ALA A 210 10.65 9.58 40.81
N ARG A 211 11.17 10.30 41.82
CA ARG A 211 10.35 11.17 42.71
C ARG A 211 9.24 10.39 43.43
N GLY A 212 8.12 11.04 43.82
CA GLY A 212 6.99 10.44 44.55
C GLY A 212 6.01 9.69 43.65
N HIS A 213 4.95 9.12 44.24
CA HIS A 213 3.88 8.48 43.48
C HIS A 213 3.13 9.50 42.60
N TYR A 214 2.73 9.10 41.40
CA TYR A 214 2.01 9.96 40.46
C TYR A 214 0.50 9.81 40.63
N PHE A 215 -0.11 10.68 41.42
CA PHE A 215 -1.56 10.69 41.64
C PHE A 215 -2.09 12.10 41.88
N THR A 216 -3.41 12.27 41.80
CA THR A 216 -4.11 13.48 42.21
C THR A 216 -5.09 13.19 43.36
N GLY A 217 -5.59 14.25 44.00
CA GLY A 217 -6.52 14.15 45.12
C GLY A 217 -5.84 14.13 46.49
N GLU A 218 -6.63 13.99 47.54
CA GLU A 218 -6.17 14.11 48.94
C GLU A 218 -5.54 12.83 49.50
N THR A 219 -5.76 11.68 48.86
CA THR A 219 -5.26 10.38 49.31
C THR A 219 -4.54 9.68 48.17
N ASP A 220 -3.35 9.19 48.46
CA ASP A 220 -2.53 8.45 47.52
C ASP A 220 -3.20 7.11 47.15
N SER A 221 -3.68 7.03 45.91
CA SER A 221 -4.39 5.87 45.38
C SER A 221 -3.47 4.67 45.14
N TRP A 222 -2.16 4.87 45.10
CA TRP A 222 -1.18 3.80 44.95
C TRP A 222 -0.93 3.02 46.24
N ASN A 223 -1.35 3.52 47.41
CA ASN A 223 -1.16 2.82 48.69
C ASN A 223 -1.77 1.40 48.74
N ALA A 224 -2.80 1.13 47.92
CA ALA A 224 -3.44 -0.18 47.84
C ALA A 224 -2.92 -1.04 46.67
N ALA A 225 -2.04 -0.50 45.81
CA ALA A 225 -1.51 -1.15 44.63
C ALA A 225 -0.33 -2.07 44.98
N MET A 226 -0.66 -3.31 45.36
CA MET A 226 0.31 -4.30 45.84
C MET A 226 0.29 -5.57 44.98
N TYR A 227 1.45 -6.23 44.85
CA TYR A 227 1.57 -7.60 44.35
C TYR A 227 1.88 -8.56 45.50
N THR A 228 1.58 -9.84 45.32
CA THR A 228 2.05 -10.92 46.21
C THR A 228 2.75 -11.97 45.37
N ALA A 229 4.03 -12.22 45.67
CA ALA A 229 4.80 -13.23 44.96
C ALA A 229 4.49 -14.64 45.49
N ASP A 230 4.51 -15.62 44.60
CA ASP A 230 4.36 -17.03 44.95
C ASP A 230 5.60 -17.61 45.65
N ALA A 231 5.59 -18.92 45.93
CA ALA A 231 6.70 -19.61 46.59
C ALA A 231 8.01 -19.62 45.77
N LEU A 232 7.97 -19.26 44.49
CA LEU A 232 9.12 -19.15 43.59
C LEU A 232 9.58 -17.70 43.39
N GLY A 233 8.93 -16.73 44.04
CA GLY A 233 9.25 -15.32 43.88
C GLY A 233 8.72 -14.72 42.58
N VAL A 234 7.67 -15.32 42.00
CA VAL A 234 7.00 -14.86 40.78
C VAL A 234 5.64 -14.23 41.15
N ALA A 235 5.31 -13.11 40.54
CA ALA A 235 4.01 -12.47 40.70
C ALA A 235 3.43 -12.10 39.33
N ARG A 236 2.24 -12.63 39.04
CA ARG A 236 1.47 -12.32 37.83
C ARG A 236 0.08 -11.86 38.22
N GLY A 237 -0.37 -10.74 37.66
CA GLY A 237 -1.70 -10.26 37.96
C GLY A 237 -2.04 -8.96 37.25
N SER A 238 -3.24 -8.48 37.55
CA SER A 238 -3.75 -7.20 37.08
C SER A 238 -4.57 -6.51 38.15
N PHE A 239 -4.59 -5.19 38.14
CA PHE A 239 -5.48 -4.39 38.96
C PHE A 239 -5.88 -3.11 38.23
N ASP A 240 -7.03 -2.56 38.63
CA ASP A 240 -7.48 -1.26 38.15
C ASP A 240 -7.16 -0.18 39.18
N ILE A 241 -6.74 0.98 38.71
CA ILE A 241 -6.44 2.12 39.58
C ILE A 241 -6.90 3.42 38.94
N ASP A 242 -7.46 4.32 39.75
CA ASP A 242 -7.71 5.71 39.37
C ASP A 242 -6.66 6.59 40.06
N SER A 243 -5.63 6.98 39.31
CA SER A 243 -4.62 7.95 39.78
C SER A 243 -5.05 9.39 39.53
N GLY A 244 -6.17 9.60 38.85
CA GLY A 244 -6.61 10.90 38.35
C GLY A 244 -5.88 11.35 37.07
N PHE A 245 -5.05 10.49 36.47
CA PHE A 245 -4.31 10.80 35.25
C PHE A 245 -4.65 9.82 34.11
N PRO A 246 -4.96 10.32 32.91
CA PRO A 246 -5.22 9.48 31.75
C PRO A 246 -3.95 8.77 31.25
N TYR A 247 -4.13 7.77 30.40
CA TYR A 247 -3.09 6.99 29.72
C TYR A 247 -1.99 7.88 29.14
N SER A 248 -2.36 8.92 28.40
CA SER A 248 -1.42 9.82 27.74
C SER A 248 -0.47 10.53 28.71
N GLU A 249 -0.92 10.82 29.93
CA GLU A 249 -0.11 11.47 30.95
C GLU A 249 0.79 10.50 31.73
N ASN A 250 0.60 9.19 31.56
CA ASN A 250 1.46 8.17 32.16
C ASN A 250 2.63 7.77 31.24
N MET A 251 2.62 8.20 29.98
CA MET A 251 3.70 7.97 29.02
C MET A 251 4.99 8.67 29.48
N GLY A 252 6.11 7.96 29.39
CA GLY A 252 7.44 8.40 29.80
C GLY A 252 7.69 8.37 31.30
N ARG A 253 6.72 7.96 32.13
CA ARG A 253 6.87 7.93 33.59
C ARG A 253 7.58 6.69 34.08
N ALA A 254 8.31 6.83 35.19
CA ALA A 254 8.90 5.72 35.89
C ALA A 254 7.81 4.86 36.56
N PHE A 255 7.84 3.57 36.31
CA PHE A 255 7.12 2.56 37.08
C PHE A 255 8.09 1.91 38.05
N VAL A 256 7.78 1.89 39.34
CA VAL A 256 8.66 1.38 40.40
C VAL A 256 8.02 0.18 41.08
N VAL A 257 8.82 -0.88 41.23
CA VAL A 257 8.49 -2.07 42.01
C VAL A 257 9.26 -2.03 43.32
N HIS A 258 8.52 -2.15 44.43
CA HIS A 258 9.10 -2.19 45.76
C HIS A 258 9.38 -3.63 46.22
N ASP A 259 10.28 -3.77 47.19
CA ASP A 259 10.38 -4.95 48.03
C ASP A 259 9.51 -4.83 49.30
N SER A 260 9.44 -5.92 50.07
CA SER A 260 8.62 -5.99 51.29
C SER A 260 9.12 -5.10 52.44
N SER A 261 10.32 -4.53 52.34
CA SER A 261 10.83 -3.50 53.26
C SER A 261 10.45 -2.09 52.82
N THR A 262 9.68 -1.95 51.73
CA THR A 262 9.29 -0.71 51.04
C THR A 262 10.41 -0.03 50.26
N ALA A 263 11.60 -0.63 50.17
CA ALA A 263 12.67 -0.12 49.32
C ALA A 263 12.29 -0.29 47.84
N ARG A 264 12.69 0.68 47.01
CA ARG A 264 12.53 0.62 45.55
C ARG A 264 13.55 -0.38 45.00
N ALA A 265 13.07 -1.48 44.43
CA ALA A 265 13.92 -2.62 44.06
C ALA A 265 14.12 -2.74 42.54
N ALA A 266 13.10 -2.41 41.75
CA ALA A 266 13.21 -2.34 40.30
C ALA A 266 12.44 -1.15 39.71
N CYS A 267 12.80 -0.76 38.50
CA CYS A 267 12.12 0.29 37.75
C CYS A 267 12.21 0.07 36.24
N GLY A 268 11.23 0.61 35.52
CA GLY A 268 11.26 0.79 34.08
C GLY A 268 10.44 2.00 33.66
N ILE A 269 10.65 2.49 32.44
CA ILE A 269 9.96 3.67 31.92
C ILE A 269 8.80 3.23 31.05
N LEU A 270 7.59 3.69 31.37
CA LEU A 270 6.40 3.42 30.59
C LEU A 270 6.50 4.06 29.20
N ALA A 271 6.59 3.26 28.15
CA ALA A 271 6.66 3.72 26.77
C ALA A 271 5.64 2.98 25.90
N GLU A 272 5.11 3.67 24.89
CA GLU A 272 4.28 3.02 23.88
C GLU A 272 5.06 1.91 23.19
N GLN A 273 4.38 0.81 22.91
CA GLN A 273 4.96 -0.29 22.17
C GLN A 273 4.76 -0.08 20.67
N SER A 274 5.86 -0.21 19.93
CA SER A 274 5.87 -0.13 18.48
C SER A 274 6.32 -1.46 17.88
N TRP A 275 5.86 -1.75 16.66
CA TRP A 275 6.05 -3.05 16.03
C TRP A 275 6.53 -2.89 14.59
N GLY A 276 7.29 -3.88 14.10
CA GLY A 276 7.89 -3.84 12.77
C GLY A 276 6.88 -3.90 11.62
N MET A 277 7.21 -3.26 10.50
CA MET A 277 6.51 -3.43 9.24
C MET A 277 7.49 -3.36 8.08
N HIS A 278 7.44 -4.32 7.16
CA HIS A 278 8.53 -4.50 6.20
C HIS A 278 8.02 -4.98 4.85
N ILE A 279 8.78 -4.65 3.80
CA ILE A 279 8.72 -5.39 2.53
C ILE A 279 9.60 -6.63 2.68
N HIS A 280 9.11 -7.76 2.20
CA HIS A 280 9.69 -9.08 2.37
C HIS A 280 10.13 -9.66 1.02
N GLU A 281 11.16 -10.51 1.01
CA GLU A 281 11.76 -11.04 -0.22
C GLU A 281 10.81 -11.96 -1.00
N GLY A 282 9.84 -12.56 -0.32
CA GLY A 282 8.80 -13.37 -0.92
C GLY A 282 7.73 -12.54 -1.61
N MET A 283 7.19 -13.07 -2.71
CA MET A 283 6.14 -12.44 -3.50
C MET A 283 4.72 -12.93 -3.15
N THR A 284 4.60 -13.69 -2.06
CA THR A 284 3.32 -14.16 -1.51
C THR A 284 3.36 -14.06 0.01
N CYS A 285 2.19 -13.98 0.65
CA CYS A 285 2.10 -13.96 2.10
C CYS A 285 2.46 -15.32 2.75
N ASP A 286 2.23 -16.43 2.05
CA ASP A 286 2.59 -17.77 2.53
C ASP A 286 4.12 -17.98 2.56
N GLU A 287 4.84 -17.35 1.64
CA GLU A 287 6.29 -17.54 1.44
C GLU A 287 7.08 -16.23 1.59
N ALA A 288 6.63 -15.32 2.46
CA ALA A 288 7.23 -13.99 2.59
C ALA A 288 8.76 -13.99 2.87
N GLY A 289 9.32 -15.02 3.52
CA GLY A 289 10.78 -15.07 3.74
C GLY A 289 11.30 -13.98 4.68
N GLY A 290 12.54 -13.52 4.48
CA GLY A 290 13.20 -12.44 5.22
C GLY A 290 12.85 -11.03 4.72
N HIS A 291 13.42 -10.01 5.36
CA HIS A 291 13.26 -8.61 4.92
C HIS A 291 13.90 -8.38 3.55
N PHE A 292 13.27 -7.57 2.69
CA PHE A 292 13.75 -7.26 1.35
C PHE A 292 14.63 -6.00 1.35
N TRP A 293 15.95 -6.19 1.36
CA TRP A 293 16.92 -5.09 1.32
C TRP A 293 18.27 -5.51 0.72
N THR A 294 19.06 -4.54 0.31
CA THR A 294 20.38 -4.74 -0.32
C THR A 294 21.29 -3.52 -0.10
N PRO A 295 22.63 -3.68 -0.06
CA PRO A 295 23.34 -4.96 0.01
C PRO A 295 23.25 -5.57 1.40
N MET A 296 23.07 -6.90 1.48
CA MET A 296 22.96 -7.64 2.76
C MET A 296 24.21 -7.60 3.65
N SER A 297 25.31 -6.99 3.19
CA SER A 297 26.51 -6.73 3.97
C SER A 297 26.38 -5.55 4.93
N GLU A 298 25.38 -4.69 4.73
CA GLU A 298 25.11 -3.53 5.58
C GLU A 298 24.18 -3.86 6.75
N THR A 299 23.81 -2.87 7.55
CA THR A 299 22.77 -3.07 8.58
C THR A 299 21.40 -3.06 7.92
N ASP A 300 20.57 -4.04 8.26
CA ASP A 300 19.19 -4.12 7.78
C ASP A 300 18.42 -2.83 8.13
N PRO A 301 17.97 -2.05 7.12
CA PRO A 301 17.31 -0.77 7.34
C PRO A 301 15.90 -0.92 7.93
N TRP A 302 15.29 -2.10 7.80
CA TRP A 302 13.95 -2.38 8.31
C TRP A 302 13.90 -2.50 9.83
N ASN A 303 15.03 -2.75 10.52
CA ASN A 303 15.09 -2.88 11.97
C ASN A 303 14.59 -1.65 12.74
N ASN A 304 14.62 -0.47 12.12
CA ASN A 304 14.17 0.79 12.73
C ASN A 304 12.80 1.25 12.21
N VAL A 305 12.15 0.46 11.34
CA VAL A 305 10.83 0.78 10.81
C VAL A 305 9.78 0.18 11.73
N THR A 306 9.07 1.04 12.44
CA THR A 306 8.00 0.63 13.34
C THR A 306 6.74 1.46 13.18
N TYR A 307 5.61 0.90 13.58
CA TYR A 307 4.35 1.63 13.78
C TYR A 307 3.87 1.52 15.22
N THR A 308 3.13 2.54 15.66
CA THR A 308 2.48 2.58 16.98
C THR A 308 0.97 2.67 16.78
N PRO A 309 0.20 1.66 17.24
CA PRO A 309 -1.26 1.72 17.16
C PRO A 309 -1.87 2.58 18.28
N ASP A 310 -3.09 3.07 18.05
CA ASP A 310 -3.95 3.71 19.03
C ASP A 310 -4.64 2.68 19.96
N GLY A 311 -5.44 3.16 20.92
CA GLY A 311 -6.12 2.30 21.90
C GLY A 311 -7.10 1.30 21.26
N GLU A 312 -7.58 1.60 20.06
CA GLU A 312 -8.49 0.78 19.27
C GLU A 312 -7.76 -0.19 18.31
N GLY A 313 -6.43 -0.14 18.28
CA GLY A 313 -5.61 -0.99 17.40
C GLY A 313 -5.56 -0.49 15.96
N ASN A 314 -5.84 0.80 15.71
CA ASN A 314 -5.62 1.45 14.42
C ASN A 314 -4.24 2.11 14.38
N ALA A 315 -3.64 2.16 13.20
CA ALA A 315 -2.38 2.87 13.00
C ALA A 315 -2.40 3.57 11.64
N ILE A 316 -2.21 4.89 11.63
CA ILE A 316 -2.10 5.69 10.42
C ILE A 316 -0.77 6.42 10.47
N GLY A 317 0.01 6.32 9.41
CA GLY A 317 1.30 6.99 9.37
C GLY A 317 2.01 6.85 8.04
N LYS A 318 3.23 7.38 8.02
CA LYS A 318 4.12 7.26 6.88
C LYS A 318 5.58 7.31 7.29
N PHE A 319 6.44 6.73 6.47
CA PHE A 319 7.89 6.79 6.62
C PHE A 319 8.58 6.77 5.28
N VAL A 320 9.85 7.19 5.27
CA VAL A 320 10.73 7.08 4.10
C VAL A 320 11.83 6.09 4.44
N ILE A 321 12.14 5.18 3.52
CA ILE A 321 13.19 4.19 3.67
C ILE A 321 14.02 4.09 2.39
N GLU A 322 15.31 3.81 2.55
CA GLU A 322 16.20 3.37 1.48
C GLU A 322 16.57 1.91 1.74
N SER A 323 15.81 0.97 1.15
CA SER A 323 16.08 -0.48 1.29
C SER A 323 17.19 -0.95 0.36
N GLY A 324 17.66 -0.08 -0.54
CA GLY A 324 18.58 -0.40 -1.63
C GLY A 324 17.91 -0.88 -2.91
N TYR A 325 16.61 -1.21 -2.87
CA TYR A 325 15.84 -1.60 -4.05
C TYR A 325 15.02 -0.42 -4.59
N PRO A 326 15.11 -0.10 -5.90
CA PRO A 326 14.27 0.93 -6.52
C PRO A 326 12.80 0.51 -6.53
N TYR A 327 11.91 1.49 -6.67
CA TYR A 327 10.45 1.30 -6.70
C TYR A 327 9.98 0.08 -7.52
N ALA A 328 10.50 -0.07 -8.75
CA ALA A 328 10.08 -1.12 -9.66
C ALA A 328 10.38 -2.54 -9.15
N GLU A 329 11.42 -2.72 -8.33
CA GLU A 329 11.80 -4.02 -7.77
C GLU A 329 10.94 -4.43 -6.58
N ASN A 330 10.11 -3.54 -6.04
CA ASN A 330 9.20 -3.85 -4.93
C ASN A 330 7.83 -4.38 -5.42
N ILE A 331 7.58 -4.42 -6.74
CA ILE A 331 6.34 -4.93 -7.33
C ILE A 331 6.17 -6.41 -7.00
N GLY A 332 5.00 -6.78 -6.48
CA GLY A 332 4.63 -8.15 -6.17
C GLY A 332 5.24 -8.69 -4.87
N HIS A 333 6.05 -7.93 -4.15
CA HIS A 333 6.60 -8.35 -2.87
C HIS A 333 5.56 -8.27 -1.75
N ALA A 334 5.66 -9.18 -0.77
CA ALA A 334 4.82 -9.17 0.42
C ALA A 334 5.20 -8.00 1.34
N PHE A 335 4.21 -7.25 1.81
CA PHE A 335 4.34 -6.32 2.92
C PHE A 335 3.80 -6.98 4.18
N VAL A 336 4.63 -7.13 5.21
CA VAL A 336 4.30 -7.84 6.46
C VAL A 336 4.23 -6.86 7.62
N VAL A 337 3.17 -6.97 8.41
CA VAL A 337 2.97 -6.21 9.65
C VAL A 337 3.17 -7.15 10.84
N HIS A 338 4.03 -6.75 11.77
CA HIS A 338 4.32 -7.48 12.99
C HIS A 338 3.50 -6.95 14.17
N GLY A 339 3.33 -7.80 15.18
CA GLY A 339 2.71 -7.48 16.45
C GLY A 339 3.36 -8.20 17.61
N SER A 340 2.72 -8.18 18.77
CA SER A 340 3.24 -8.81 20.00
C SER A 340 3.41 -10.33 19.87
N GLU A 341 2.71 -10.96 18.93
CA GLU A 341 2.70 -12.41 18.69
C GLU A 341 3.41 -12.82 17.39
N GLY A 342 4.21 -11.93 16.80
CA GLY A 342 4.96 -12.20 15.56
C GLY A 342 4.33 -11.53 14.33
N ARG A 343 4.24 -12.23 13.20
CA ARG A 343 3.64 -11.69 11.96
C ARG A 343 2.13 -11.79 12.06
N ILE A 344 1.45 -10.65 12.05
CA ILE A 344 -0.01 -10.58 12.29
C ILE A 344 -0.79 -10.26 11.03
N GLY A 345 -0.20 -9.53 10.08
CA GLY A 345 -0.83 -9.22 8.80
C GLY A 345 0.12 -9.26 7.61
N CYS A 346 -0.45 -9.49 6.43
CA CYS A 346 0.25 -9.41 5.17
C CYS A 346 -0.67 -8.95 4.03
N GLY A 347 -0.07 -8.30 3.06
CA GLY A 347 -0.64 -8.05 1.74
C GLY A 347 0.46 -8.05 0.68
N VAL A 348 0.13 -8.40 -0.57
CA VAL A 348 1.06 -8.34 -1.71
C VAL A 348 0.97 -6.96 -2.39
N LEU A 349 2.11 -6.33 -2.65
CA LEU A 349 2.17 -5.02 -3.30
C LEU A 349 1.85 -5.13 -4.79
N GLU A 350 0.73 -4.56 -5.20
CA GLU A 350 0.29 -4.55 -6.60
C GLU A 350 0.39 -3.14 -7.18
N VAL A 351 0.61 -3.03 -8.48
CA VAL A 351 0.69 -1.72 -9.12
C VAL A 351 -0.70 -1.12 -9.22
N LEU A 352 -0.87 0.11 -8.72
CA LEU A 352 -2.11 0.85 -8.85
C LEU A 352 -2.25 1.41 -10.27
N SER A 353 -3.36 1.08 -10.92
CA SER A 353 -3.73 1.60 -12.25
C SER A 353 -4.81 2.68 -12.15
N TYR A 354 -4.84 3.61 -13.10
CA TYR A 354 -5.81 4.72 -13.14
C TYR A 354 -6.57 4.78 -14.47
N GLY A 355 -7.77 5.36 -14.48
CA GLY A 355 -8.66 5.38 -15.66
C GLY A 355 -8.39 6.51 -16.66
N MET A 356 -8.68 6.26 -17.93
CA MET A 356 -8.65 7.25 -19.00
C MET A 356 -9.73 7.01 -20.05
N HIS A 357 -10.57 8.02 -20.32
CA HIS A 357 -11.86 7.80 -20.97
C HIS A 357 -12.27 8.96 -21.88
N ILE A 358 -13.25 8.72 -22.77
CA ILE A 358 -13.86 9.76 -23.60
C ILE A 358 -15.12 10.29 -22.91
N HIS A 359 -15.29 11.61 -22.91
CA HIS A 359 -16.37 12.31 -22.22
C HIS A 359 -17.39 12.95 -23.18
N THR A 360 -18.59 13.22 -22.67
CA THR A 360 -19.72 13.76 -23.46
C THR A 360 -19.46 15.17 -23.97
N GLY A 361 -18.64 15.94 -23.24
CA GLY A 361 -18.27 17.30 -23.59
C GLY A 361 -17.28 17.35 -24.74
N THR A 362 -17.29 18.48 -25.45
CA THR A 362 -16.48 18.71 -26.65
C THR A 362 -15.46 19.83 -26.47
N THR A 363 -15.04 20.07 -25.22
CA THR A 363 -14.08 21.11 -24.86
C THR A 363 -13.24 20.70 -23.67
N CYS A 364 -12.01 21.20 -23.62
CA CYS A 364 -11.10 21.14 -22.47
C CYS A 364 -10.82 22.54 -21.88
N SER A 365 -11.58 23.57 -22.26
CA SER A 365 -11.38 24.94 -21.75
C SER A 365 -12.17 25.23 -20.48
N ASP A 366 -13.20 24.43 -20.18
CA ASP A 366 -14.11 24.63 -19.06
C ASP A 366 -14.49 23.28 -18.45
N ALA A 367 -14.16 23.10 -17.17
CA ALA A 367 -14.39 21.88 -16.42
C ALA A 367 -15.87 21.48 -16.35
N GLU A 368 -16.78 22.47 -16.30
CA GLU A 368 -18.22 22.24 -16.18
C GLU A 368 -18.81 21.67 -17.48
N GLN A 369 -18.13 21.90 -18.62
CA GLN A 369 -18.60 21.50 -19.95
C GLN A 369 -18.04 20.16 -20.43
N VAL A 370 -17.06 19.58 -19.72
CA VAL A 370 -16.50 18.25 -20.07
C VAL A 370 -17.54 17.15 -19.87
N GLY A 371 -18.41 17.25 -18.87
CA GLY A 371 -19.47 16.26 -18.62
C GLY A 371 -18.97 14.90 -18.14
N GLY A 372 -19.77 13.86 -18.33
CA GLY A 372 -19.52 12.47 -17.89
C GLY A 372 -18.93 11.61 -19.01
N HIS A 373 -18.81 10.30 -18.77
CA HIS A 373 -18.30 9.36 -19.77
C HIS A 373 -19.24 9.26 -20.99
N TYR A 374 -18.68 9.12 -22.18
CA TYR A 374 -19.40 9.02 -23.45
C TYR A 374 -19.39 7.58 -23.97
N PHE A 375 -20.55 6.93 -23.89
CA PHE A 375 -20.78 5.55 -24.34
C PHE A 375 -22.27 5.32 -24.66
N ASN A 376 -22.59 4.19 -25.31
CA ASN A 376 -23.96 3.79 -25.69
C ASN A 376 -24.26 2.32 -25.37
N THR A 377 -23.71 1.84 -24.26
CA THR A 377 -23.92 0.49 -23.73
C THR A 377 -24.77 0.54 -22.46
N SER A 378 -25.26 -0.62 -22.02
CA SER A 378 -26.07 -0.71 -20.78
C SER A 378 -25.25 -0.54 -19.51
N LEU A 379 -23.95 -0.80 -19.57
CA LEU A 379 -22.97 -0.61 -18.50
C LEU A 379 -21.83 0.25 -19.03
N ASP A 380 -21.22 1.02 -18.13
CA ASP A 380 -20.09 1.88 -18.47
C ASP A 380 -18.88 1.03 -18.92
N PRO A 381 -18.53 1.05 -20.21
CA PRO A 381 -17.48 0.21 -20.77
C PRO A 381 -16.09 0.77 -20.45
N TRP A 382 -16.00 1.96 -19.86
CA TRP A 382 -14.73 2.56 -19.49
C TRP A 382 -14.20 2.01 -18.16
N ILE A 383 -15.04 1.35 -17.36
CA ILE A 383 -14.72 0.84 -16.03
C ILE A 383 -14.71 -0.71 -16.06
N PRO A 384 -13.55 -1.39 -15.98
CA PRO A 384 -12.16 -0.91 -15.90
C PRO A 384 -11.38 -1.06 -17.23
N ASP A 385 -12.04 -1.06 -18.40
CA ASP A 385 -11.42 -1.55 -19.65
C ASP A 385 -10.31 -0.65 -20.21
N CYS A 386 -10.24 0.63 -19.80
CA CYS A 386 -9.13 1.51 -20.19
C CYS A 386 -8.44 2.17 -19.00
N MET A 387 -7.34 1.56 -18.60
CA MET A 387 -6.49 1.98 -17.49
C MET A 387 -5.06 2.20 -17.97
N TYR A 388 -4.32 3.01 -17.23
CA TYR A 388 -2.90 3.23 -17.42
C TYR A 388 -2.15 3.09 -16.09
N THR A 389 -0.87 2.76 -16.20
CA THR A 389 0.03 2.55 -15.08
C THR A 389 1.25 3.44 -15.25
N PRO A 390 1.39 4.53 -14.48
CA PRO A 390 2.56 5.36 -14.54
C PRO A 390 3.75 4.73 -13.81
N ASP A 391 4.95 5.03 -14.31
CA ASP A 391 6.20 4.78 -13.61
C ASP A 391 6.34 5.71 -12.39
N GLY A 392 7.40 5.52 -11.60
CA GLY A 392 7.68 6.35 -10.42
C GLY A 392 7.95 7.84 -10.71
N GLU A 393 7.97 8.25 -11.97
CA GLU A 393 8.13 9.65 -12.43
C GLU A 393 6.83 10.24 -12.97
N GLY A 394 5.75 9.45 -13.00
CA GLY A 394 4.47 9.88 -13.57
C GLY A 394 4.44 9.81 -15.10
N ASN A 395 5.35 9.07 -15.74
CA ASN A 395 5.27 8.77 -17.17
C ASN A 395 4.53 7.45 -17.39
N ALA A 396 3.74 7.35 -18.46
CA ALA A 396 3.09 6.08 -18.82
C ALA A 396 3.02 5.95 -20.34
N GLU A 397 3.43 4.81 -20.88
CA GLU A 397 3.28 4.49 -22.30
C GLU A 397 2.63 3.12 -22.44
N GLY A 398 1.68 2.97 -23.36
CA GLY A 398 1.01 1.70 -23.54
C GLY A 398 -0.24 1.76 -24.40
N GLU A 399 -1.03 0.71 -24.29
CA GLU A 399 -2.30 0.56 -24.98
C GLU A 399 -3.38 -0.01 -24.05
N CYS A 400 -4.64 0.36 -24.31
CA CYS A 400 -5.81 -0.25 -23.68
C CYS A 400 -6.84 -0.64 -24.77
N GLY A 401 -7.72 -1.59 -24.42
CA GLY A 401 -8.77 -2.13 -25.27
C GLY A 401 -8.54 -3.57 -25.75
N PRO A 402 -9.47 -4.16 -26.53
CA PRO A 402 -10.64 -3.53 -27.16
C PRO A 402 -11.67 -3.00 -26.17
N ILE A 403 -12.26 -1.83 -26.46
CA ILE A 403 -13.33 -1.20 -25.68
C ILE A 403 -14.58 -1.10 -26.55
N SER A 404 -15.63 -1.83 -26.20
CA SER A 404 -16.91 -1.77 -26.92
C SER A 404 -17.79 -0.64 -26.38
N ALA A 405 -17.45 0.62 -26.71
CA ALA A 405 -18.15 1.78 -26.15
C ALA A 405 -19.48 2.14 -26.83
N GLY A 406 -19.87 1.40 -27.87
CA GLY A 406 -21.21 1.45 -28.46
C GLY A 406 -21.44 2.55 -29.50
N TYR A 407 -20.39 3.27 -29.91
CA TYR A 407 -20.41 4.20 -31.03
C TYR A 407 -19.35 3.86 -32.07
N ASP A 408 -19.58 4.29 -33.31
CA ASP A 408 -18.57 4.23 -34.37
C ASP A 408 -17.50 5.30 -34.11
N ILE A 409 -16.26 5.06 -34.55
CA ILE A 409 -15.11 5.93 -34.25
C ILE A 409 -15.37 7.42 -34.61
N GLU A 410 -16.09 7.67 -35.70
CA GLU A 410 -16.40 9.02 -36.19
C GLU A 410 -17.20 9.85 -35.17
N MET A 411 -18.02 9.20 -34.35
CA MET A 411 -18.86 9.85 -33.34
C MET A 411 -18.07 10.33 -32.12
N TYR A 412 -16.80 9.93 -31.97
CA TYR A 412 -15.91 10.43 -30.93
C TYR A 412 -15.12 11.68 -31.35
N THR A 413 -15.22 12.08 -32.62
CA THR A 413 -14.57 13.30 -33.12
C THR A 413 -15.10 14.52 -32.36
N GLY A 414 -14.20 15.36 -31.86
CA GLY A 414 -14.53 16.57 -31.10
C GLY A 414 -14.84 16.33 -29.63
N HIS A 415 -14.90 15.08 -29.15
CA HIS A 415 -15.12 14.78 -27.73
C HIS A 415 -13.82 14.91 -26.91
N ALA A 416 -13.98 15.29 -25.64
CA ALA A 416 -12.87 15.39 -24.69
C ALA A 416 -12.42 14.00 -24.23
N PHE A 417 -11.12 13.73 -24.33
CA PHE A 417 -10.45 12.61 -23.70
C PHE A 417 -9.86 13.06 -22.37
N VAL A 418 -10.14 12.33 -21.28
CA VAL A 418 -9.78 12.72 -19.91
C VAL A 418 -8.93 11.63 -19.26
N VAL A 419 -7.87 12.05 -18.57
CA VAL A 419 -6.99 11.17 -17.78
C VAL A 419 -7.21 11.45 -16.29
N HIS A 420 -7.31 10.39 -15.49
CA HIS A 420 -7.59 10.48 -14.05
C HIS A 420 -6.42 10.04 -13.18
N ALA A 421 -6.23 10.69 -12.04
CA ALA A 421 -5.38 10.27 -10.92
C ALA A 421 -6.16 9.39 -9.92
N ALA A 422 -5.52 9.06 -8.78
CA ALA A 422 -6.17 8.34 -7.69
C ALA A 422 -7.46 9.05 -7.21
N GLY A 423 -8.45 8.26 -6.78
CA GLY A 423 -9.75 8.77 -6.34
C GLY A 423 -10.62 9.36 -7.46
N GLY A 424 -10.26 9.16 -8.73
CA GLY A 424 -11.02 9.64 -9.90
C GLY A 424 -10.79 11.11 -10.24
N THR A 425 -9.81 11.77 -9.63
CA THR A 425 -9.47 13.18 -9.91
C THR A 425 -9.07 13.36 -11.36
N ARG A 426 -9.70 14.26 -12.11
CA ARG A 426 -9.33 14.55 -13.52
C ARG A 426 -8.06 15.40 -13.57
N ILE A 427 -7.05 14.94 -14.29
CA ILE A 427 -5.71 15.58 -14.31
C ILE A 427 -5.25 16.02 -15.71
N GLY A 428 -5.73 15.36 -16.77
CA GLY A 428 -5.41 15.70 -18.15
C GLY A 428 -6.65 15.77 -19.04
N CYS A 429 -6.63 16.62 -20.05
CA CYS A 429 -7.71 16.75 -21.04
C CYS A 429 -7.14 17.05 -22.44
N GLY A 430 -7.71 16.44 -23.47
CA GLY A 430 -7.46 16.78 -24.88
C GLY A 430 -8.71 16.53 -25.74
N VAL A 431 -8.93 17.32 -26.80
CA VAL A 431 -10.07 17.14 -27.71
C VAL A 431 -9.65 16.29 -28.92
N LEU A 432 -10.37 15.19 -29.17
CA LEU A 432 -10.12 14.25 -30.26
C LEU A 432 -10.43 14.86 -31.64
N HIS A 433 -9.59 14.60 -32.65
CA HIS A 433 -9.78 15.05 -34.03
C HIS A 433 -9.15 14.14 -35.08
#